data_AF-H2CA54-F1
#
_entry.id   AF-H2CA54-F1
#
_cell.length_a   1.000
_cell.length_b   1.000
_cell.length_c   1.000
_cell.angle_alpha   90.00
_cell.angle_beta   90.00
_cell.angle_gamma   90.00
#
_symmetry.space_group_name_H-M   'P 1'
#
loop_
_entity.id
_entity.type
_entity.pdbx_description
1 polymer ?
#
loop_
_entity_poly.entity_id
_entity_poly.type
_entity_poly.pdbx_seq_one_letter_code
_entity_poly.pdbx_strand_id
1 'polypeptide(L)'
;MGKRGQHYDDSFRRMAVDRWIRGGKTSKEVADDLGISVNSLRAWKALYLSEPGGPQQQNLQEEVNRLKKEVMELQEERDILKKSVAIFLKPRK
;
A
#
# COMPACT_ATOMS: atom_id res chain seq x y z
N MET A 1 -15.34 -22.72 30.07
CA MET A 1 -16.13 -21.50 29.82
C MET A 1 -15.57 -20.81 28.56
N GLY A 2 -16.10 -21.13 27.38
CA GLY A 2 -15.69 -20.46 26.14
C GLY A 2 -16.17 -19.01 26.17
N LYS A 3 -15.27 -18.03 26.08
CA LYS A 3 -15.64 -16.61 26.03
C LYS A 3 -16.55 -16.41 24.81
N ARG A 4 -17.80 -16.01 25.07
CA ARG A 4 -18.76 -15.59 24.04
C ARG A 4 -18.05 -14.61 23.12
N GLY A 5 -18.03 -14.90 21.82
CA GLY A 5 -17.39 -14.04 20.84
C GLY A 5 -18.02 -12.65 20.90
N GLN A 6 -17.26 -11.66 21.38
CA GLN A 6 -17.65 -10.26 21.27
C GLN A 6 -17.80 -9.96 19.78
N HIS A 7 -19.01 -9.63 19.34
CA HIS A 7 -19.24 -9.18 17.99
C HIS A 7 -18.82 -7.72 17.92
N TYR A 8 -17.73 -7.45 17.22
CA TYR A 8 -17.29 -6.08 16.94
C TYR A 8 -17.83 -5.66 15.57
N ASP A 9 -18.33 -4.44 15.44
CA ASP A 9 -18.77 -3.91 14.16
C ASP A 9 -17.59 -3.74 13.19
N ASP A 10 -17.86 -3.83 11.89
CA ASP A 10 -16.81 -3.74 10.86
C ASP A 10 -16.10 -2.38 10.84
N SER A 11 -16.80 -1.30 11.20
CA SER A 11 -16.21 0.03 11.39
C SER A 11 -15.13 0.02 12.47
N PHE A 12 -15.41 -0.63 13.60
CA PHE A 12 -14.47 -0.77 14.71
C PHE A 12 -13.26 -1.62 14.31
N ARG A 13 -13.48 -2.74 13.62
CA ARG A 13 -12.41 -3.60 13.11
C ARG A 13 -11.47 -2.84 12.18
N ARG A 14 -12.02 -2.05 11.25
CA ARG A 14 -11.26 -1.21 10.31
C ARG A 14 -10.44 -0.15 11.06
N MET A 15 -11.06 0.56 12.00
CA MET A 15 -10.38 1.58 12.82
C MET A 15 -9.23 0.98 13.65
N ALA A 16 -9.44 -0.21 14.24
CA ALA A 16 -8.42 -0.89 15.03
C ALA A 16 -7.20 -1.28 14.18
N VAL A 17 -7.44 -1.80 12.98
CA VAL A 17 -6.37 -2.16 12.02
C VAL A 17 -5.65 -0.93 11.48
N ASP A 18 -6.38 0.13 11.14
CA ASP A 18 -5.78 1.38 10.64
C ASP A 18 -4.90 2.06 11.70
N ARG A 19 -5.37 2.10 12.96
CA ARG A 19 -4.58 2.57 14.10
C ARG A 19 -3.30 1.76 14.29
N TRP A 20 -3.34 0.45 14.07
CA TRP A 20 -2.15 -0.39 14.14
C TRP A 20 -1.18 -0.12 12.98
N ILE A 21 -1.67 -0.04 11.74
CA ILE A 21 -0.83 0.18 10.56
C ILE A 21 -0.16 1.56 10.58
N ARG A 22 -0.89 2.61 10.97
CA ARG A 22 -0.38 3.99 11.00
C ARG A 22 0.39 4.35 12.27
N GLY A 23 0.03 3.72 13.39
CA GLY A 23 0.45 4.16 14.71
C GLY A 23 1.84 3.70 15.17
N GLY A 24 2.54 2.85 14.41
CA GLY A 24 3.87 2.34 14.75
C GLY A 24 3.95 1.47 16.02
N LYS A 25 2.84 1.30 16.73
CA LYS A 25 2.72 0.47 17.94
C LYS A 25 2.66 -1.01 17.61
N THR A 26 3.07 -1.84 18.56
CA THR A 26 2.98 -3.30 18.44
C THR A 26 1.53 -3.78 18.51
N SER A 27 1.25 -4.97 17.96
CA SER A 27 -0.10 -5.55 18.02
C SER A 27 -0.61 -5.75 19.45
N LYS A 28 0.30 -5.90 20.43
CA LYS A 28 -0.05 -6.08 21.83
C LYS A 28 -0.52 -4.76 22.45
N GLU A 29 0.24 -3.68 22.27
CA GLU A 29 -0.13 -2.37 22.77
C GLU A 29 -1.46 -1.88 22.19
N VAL A 30 -1.69 -2.09 20.89
CA VAL A 30 -2.96 -1.70 20.26
C VAL A 30 -4.13 -2.54 20.77
N ALA A 31 -3.91 -3.83 21.02
CA ALA A 31 -4.94 -4.70 21.56
C ALA A 31 -5.28 -4.35 23.02
N ASP A 32 -4.26 -4.05 23.83
CA ASP A 32 -4.41 -3.62 25.22
C ASP A 32 -5.12 -2.24 25.28
N ASP A 33 -4.72 -1.28 24.44
CA ASP A 33 -5.35 0.05 24.31
C ASP A 33 -6.84 -0.03 23.94
N LEU A 34 -7.21 -1.02 23.13
CA LEU A 34 -8.59 -1.21 22.63
C LEU A 34 -9.40 -2.24 23.44
N GLY A 35 -8.79 -2.88 24.44
CA GLY A 35 -9.44 -3.93 25.23
C GLY A 35 -9.86 -5.15 24.42
N ILE A 36 -9.14 -5.46 23.34
CA ILE A 36 -9.43 -6.59 22.44
C ILE A 36 -8.35 -7.66 22.51
N SER A 37 -8.62 -8.84 21.93
CA SER A 37 -7.59 -9.87 21.81
C SER A 37 -6.63 -9.56 20.65
N VAL A 38 -5.33 -9.78 20.87
CA VAL A 38 -4.30 -9.66 19.82
C VAL A 38 -4.61 -10.58 18.63
N ASN A 39 -5.17 -11.76 18.89
CA ASN A 39 -5.54 -12.71 17.85
C ASN A 39 -6.67 -12.17 16.95
N SER A 40 -7.68 -11.51 17.54
CA SER A 40 -8.74 -10.83 16.79
C SER A 40 -8.17 -9.72 15.91
N LEU A 41 -7.29 -8.88 16.47
CA LEU A 41 -6.66 -7.79 15.73
C LEU A 41 -5.82 -8.30 14.54
N ARG A 42 -5.09 -9.40 14.72
CA ARG A 42 -4.33 -10.05 13.63
C ARG A 42 -5.24 -10.64 12.56
N ALA A 43 -6.33 -11.30 12.96
CA ALA A 43 -7.30 -11.86 12.02
C ALA A 43 -7.96 -10.74 11.19
N TRP A 44 -8.36 -9.64 11.81
CA TRP A 44 -8.93 -8.49 11.11
C TRP A 44 -7.93 -7.84 10.16
N LYS A 45 -6.65 -7.73 10.53
CA LYS A 45 -5.62 -7.25 9.60
C LYS A 45 -5.50 -8.16 8.40
N ALA A 46 -5.45 -9.48 8.59
CA ALA A 46 -5.35 -10.42 7.47
C ALA A 46 -6.54 -10.25 6.50
N LEU A 47 -7.76 -10.15 7.03
CA LEU A 47 -8.96 -9.91 6.23
C LEU A 47 -8.89 -8.57 5.49
N TYR A 48 -8.52 -7.50 6.20
CA TYR A 48 -8.40 -6.15 5.65
C TYR A 48 -7.36 -6.02 4.53
N LEU A 49 -6.27 -6.79 4.60
CA LEU A 49 -5.25 -6.85 3.54
C LEU A 49 -5.67 -7.74 2.36
N SER A 50 -6.52 -8.72 2.59
CA SER A 50 -7.05 -9.61 1.54
C SER A 50 -8.28 -9.03 0.81
N GLU A 51 -8.92 -8.01 1.36
CA GLU A 51 -10.08 -7.38 0.73
C GLU A 51 -9.67 -6.63 -0.56
N PRO A 52 -10.30 -6.95 -1.72
CA PRO A 52 -10.06 -6.21 -2.95
C PRO A 52 -10.43 -4.74 -2.76
N GLY A 53 -9.46 -3.85 -2.96
CA GLY A 53 -9.62 -2.40 -2.75
C GLY A 53 -9.30 -1.91 -1.33
N GLY A 54 -8.70 -2.74 -0.48
CA GLY A 54 -8.13 -2.28 0.80
C GLY A 54 -7.06 -1.18 0.60
N PRO A 55 -6.73 -0.39 1.63
CA PRO A 55 -5.85 0.77 1.50
C PRO A 55 -4.42 0.41 1.08
N GLN A 56 -3.96 -0.82 1.37
CA GLN A 56 -2.67 -1.29 0.85
C GLN A 56 -2.71 -1.44 -0.68
N GLN A 57 -3.81 -1.96 -1.23
CA GLN A 57 -3.98 -2.08 -2.68
C GLN A 57 -4.15 -0.72 -3.36
N GLN A 58 -4.85 0.23 -2.71
CA GLN A 58 -4.98 1.60 -3.21
C GLN A 58 -3.62 2.32 -3.25
N ASN A 59 -2.86 2.25 -2.15
CA ASN A 59 -1.53 2.86 -2.07
C ASN A 59 -0.54 2.23 -3.06
N LEU A 60 -0.59 0.90 -3.23
CA LEU A 60 0.19 0.21 -4.27
C LEU A 60 -0.21 0.67 -5.68
N GLN A 61 -1.50 0.88 -5.94
CA GLN A 61 -1.97 1.30 -7.26
C GLN A 61 -1.55 2.75 -7.59
N GLU A 62 -1.58 3.65 -6.61
CA GLU A 62 -1.05 5.01 -6.74
C GLU A 62 0.45 5.01 -7.06
N GLU A 63 1.21 4.20 -6.34
CA GLU A 63 2.66 4.05 -6.57
C GLU A 63 2.95 3.48 -7.96
N VAL A 64 2.20 2.47 -8.39
CA VAL A 64 2.30 1.90 -9.75
C VAL A 64 2.01 2.96 -10.81
N ASN A 65 1.01 3.81 -10.60
CA ASN A 65 0.67 4.87 -11.55
C ASN A 65 1.76 5.95 -11.60
N ARG A 66 2.34 6.32 -10.45
CA ARG A 66 3.48 7.26 -10.38
C ARG A 66 4.69 6.71 -11.13
N LEU A 67 5.07 5.47 -10.83
CA LEU A 67 6.22 4.81 -11.46
C LEU A 67 6.02 4.64 -12.97
N LYS A 68 4.81 4.31 -13.44
CA LYS A 68 4.52 4.25 -14.88
C LYS A 68 4.73 5.60 -15.57
N LYS A 69 4.34 6.70 -14.93
CA LYS A 69 4.54 8.05 -15.46
C LYS A 69 6.04 8.38 -15.57
N GLU A 70 6.79 8.11 -14.52
CA GLU A 70 8.25 8.33 -14.49
C GLU A 70 8.97 7.50 -15.56
N VAL A 71 8.59 6.22 -15.73
CA VAL A 71 9.15 5.37 -16.79
C VAL A 71 8.86 5.93 -18.17
N MET A 72 7.66 6.48 -18.40
CA MET A 72 7.29 7.06 -19.69
C MET A 72 8.13 8.32 -19.99
N GLU A 73 8.28 9.21 -19.01
CA GLU A 73 9.11 10.43 -19.13
C GLU A 73 10.57 10.08 -19.43
N LEU A 74 11.15 9.13 -18.69
CA LEU A 74 12.53 8.66 -18.92
C LEU A 74 12.72 7.98 -20.29
N GLN A 75 11.71 7.26 -20.78
CA GLN A 75 11.74 6.67 -22.12
C GLN A 75 11.73 7.73 -23.21
N GLU A 76 10.94 8.78 -23.05
CA GLU A 76 10.89 9.91 -23.98
C GLU A 76 12.22 10.66 -24.01
N GLU A 77 12.81 10.99 -22.85
CA GLU A 77 14.12 11.62 -22.76
C GLU A 77 15.20 10.80 -23.46
N ARG A 78 15.23 9.48 -23.21
CA ARG A 78 16.15 8.56 -23.88
C ARG A 78 15.99 8.60 -25.39
N ASP A 79 14.76 8.64 -25.89
CA ASP A 79 14.48 8.63 -27.31
C ASP A 79 14.86 9.93 -28.01
N ILE A 80 14.65 11.06 -27.34
CA ILE A 80 15.15 12.37 -27.79
C ILE A 80 16.68 12.33 -27.89
N LEU A 81 17.36 11.85 -26.85
CA LEU A 81 18.83 11.77 -26.85
C LEU A 81 19.34 10.85 -27.97
N LYS A 82 18.72 9.68 -28.17
CA LYS A 82 19.06 8.78 -29.28
C LYS A 82 18.89 9.45 -30.65
N LYS A 83 17.78 10.17 -30.86
CA LYS A 83 17.52 10.91 -32.11
C LYS A 83 18.57 12.00 -32.34
N SER A 84 18.92 12.76 -31.31
CA SER A 84 19.96 13.79 -31.36
C SER A 84 21.32 13.21 -31.74
N VAL A 85 21.75 12.14 -31.06
CA VAL A 85 23.02 11.46 -31.39
C VAL A 85 23.03 10.98 -32.84
N ALA A 86 21.93 10.41 -33.34
CA ALA A 86 21.83 9.98 -34.74
C ALA A 86 21.93 11.14 -35.74
N ILE A 87 21.48 12.36 -35.38
CA ILE A 87 21.66 13.55 -36.21
C ILE A 87 23.12 14.00 -36.19
N PHE A 88 23.76 14.04 -35.03
CA PHE A 88 25.15 14.48 -34.89
C PHE A 88 26.16 13.52 -35.54
N LEU A 89 25.88 12.21 -35.55
CA LEU A 89 26.77 11.19 -36.12
C LEU A 89 26.56 10.97 -37.63
N LYS A 90 25.54 11.57 -38.26
CA LYS A 90 25.40 11.51 -39.72
C LYS A 90 26.42 12.45 -40.37
N PRO A 91 27.38 11.96 -41.17
CA PRO A 91 28.28 12.82 -41.90
C PRO A 91 27.48 13.68 -42.88
N ARG A 92 27.67 15.01 -42.81
CA ARG A 92 27.17 15.94 -43.82
C ARG A 92 27.98 15.68 -45.10
N LYS A 93 27.32 15.09 -46.12
CA LYS A 93 27.84 15.06 -47.48
C LYS A 93 27.77 16.45 -48.11
#